data_AF-A0A8I1Q6T9-F1
#
_entry.id   AF-A0A8I1Q6T9-F1
#
_cell.length_a   1.000
_cell.length_b   1.000
_cell.length_c   1.000
_cell.angle_alpha   90.00
_cell.angle_beta   90.00
_cell.angle_gamma   90.00
#
_symmetry.space_group_name_H-M   'P 1'
#
loop_
_entity.id
_entity.type
_entity.pdbx_description
1 polymer ?
#
loop_
_entity_poly.entity_id
_entity_poly.type
_entity_poly.pdbx_seq_one_letter_code
_entity_poly.pdbx_strand_id
1 'polypeptide(L)'
;MTVFVDNAFIPAEVPNGARIVRGNWCHMTADSRAELDAMADRIGLRRDWIQHPGTSKEHYDVTEPKRRAAVAAGAVEVDWREQSLGRLEARRAARVPTRVSQHVGGRLVAPRSFVAIDFETANPSRASVIQIGVTRVLDGVIGIPHTSAVRPPDGHRAWNPNQFKVHGLSPSYIVGAPEWPEVMERLVRLAALSDGTVLPLVAHNAPFEKSVINKACEVVGVESPWGPEDYFCTVKYARQEAPDLPHHKLDYLVEHYQLGAFSHHDAGEDAAMTARLLLRLATAS
;
A
#
# COMPACT_ATOMS: atom_id res chain seq x y z
N MET A 1 9.39 27.00 -0.69
CA MET A 1 8.30 27.20 -1.67
C MET A 1 8.70 26.43 -2.90
N THR A 2 8.18 25.21 -3.04
CA THR A 2 8.68 24.29 -4.07
C THR A 2 7.50 23.63 -4.75
N VAL A 3 7.38 23.88 -6.06
CA VAL A 3 6.44 23.16 -6.93
C VAL A 3 7.22 22.10 -7.67
N PHE A 4 6.71 20.88 -7.67
CA PHE A 4 7.35 19.73 -8.27
C PHE A 4 6.55 19.27 -9.49
N VAL A 5 7.25 18.87 -10.53
CA VAL A 5 6.62 18.23 -11.69
C VAL A 5 7.37 16.95 -12.04
N ASP A 6 6.63 15.85 -12.16
CA ASP A 6 7.23 14.54 -12.42
C ASP A 6 7.51 14.28 -13.90
N ASN A 7 8.25 13.20 -14.17
CA ASN A 7 8.52 12.67 -15.50
C ASN A 7 7.73 11.38 -15.79
N ALA A 8 6.52 11.22 -15.21
CA ALA A 8 5.78 9.96 -15.26
C ALA A 8 5.32 9.58 -16.69
N PHE A 9 5.09 10.58 -17.56
CA PHE A 9 4.70 10.41 -18.97
C PHE A 9 3.57 9.38 -19.17
N ILE A 10 2.54 9.43 -18.34
CA ILE A 10 1.45 8.47 -18.33
C ILE A 10 0.58 8.68 -19.58
N PRO A 11 0.34 7.65 -20.41
CA PRO A 11 -0.58 7.75 -21.52
C PRO A 11 -2.00 8.03 -21.02
N ALA A 12 -2.60 9.11 -21.48
CA ALA A 12 -3.98 9.48 -21.15
C ALA A 12 -4.77 9.89 -22.39
N GLU A 13 -6.06 9.55 -22.38
CA GLU A 13 -7.05 9.94 -23.37
C GLU A 13 -8.08 10.85 -22.72
N VAL A 14 -8.15 12.11 -23.14
CA VAL A 14 -9.10 13.08 -22.59
C VAL A 14 -10.08 13.52 -23.69
N PRO A 15 -11.40 13.38 -23.47
CA PRO A 15 -12.41 13.93 -24.36
C PRO A 15 -12.34 15.47 -24.37
N ASN A 16 -12.24 16.05 -25.55
CA ASN A 16 -12.32 17.49 -25.79
C ASN A 16 -13.38 17.77 -26.87
N GLY A 17 -14.63 17.89 -26.44
CA GLY A 17 -15.78 17.94 -27.34
C GLY A 17 -15.92 16.64 -28.14
N ALA A 18 -15.96 16.73 -29.47
CA ALA A 18 -16.08 15.58 -30.37
C ALA A 18 -14.74 14.87 -30.67
N ARG A 19 -13.61 15.33 -30.09
CA ARG A 19 -12.28 14.78 -30.33
C ARG A 19 -11.71 14.16 -29.06
N ILE A 20 -10.95 13.08 -29.21
CA ILE A 20 -10.14 12.50 -28.13
C ILE A 20 -8.71 13.03 -28.29
N VAL A 21 -8.21 13.69 -27.25
CA VAL A 21 -6.80 14.11 -27.18
C VAL A 21 -6.03 13.01 -26.48
N ARG A 22 -5.06 12.43 -27.19
CA ARG A 22 -4.13 11.44 -26.66
C ARG A 22 -2.80 12.12 -26.36
N GLY A 23 -2.20 11.84 -25.21
CA GLY A 23 -0.88 12.37 -24.87
C GLY A 23 -0.25 11.67 -23.69
N ASN A 24 1.01 11.99 -23.41
CA ASN A 24 1.72 11.57 -22.21
C ASN A 24 1.69 12.72 -21.21
N TRP A 25 1.18 12.46 -20.01
CA TRP A 25 0.92 13.48 -19.00
C TRP A 25 1.81 13.22 -17.78
N CYS A 26 2.17 14.32 -17.13
CA CYS A 26 2.96 14.36 -15.91
C CYS A 26 2.09 14.96 -14.80
N HIS A 27 2.45 14.73 -13.54
CA HIS A 27 1.75 15.36 -12.43
C HIS A 27 2.54 16.55 -11.91
N MET A 28 1.86 17.67 -11.69
CA MET A 28 2.37 18.84 -11.01
C MET A 28 1.76 18.94 -9.61
N THR A 29 2.59 19.06 -8.58
CA THR A 29 2.19 19.10 -7.16
C THR A 29 2.98 20.16 -6.39
N ALA A 30 2.47 20.58 -5.22
CA ALA A 30 3.17 21.48 -4.32
C ALA A 30 2.82 21.16 -2.86
N ASP A 31 3.54 21.76 -1.92
CA ASP A 31 3.31 21.62 -0.48
C ASP A 31 2.00 22.30 -0.03
N SER A 32 1.53 23.31 -0.78
CA SER A 32 0.26 23.97 -0.53
C SER A 32 -0.55 24.22 -1.81
N ARG A 33 -1.88 24.22 -1.65
CA ARG A 33 -2.83 24.60 -2.71
C ARG A 33 -2.52 25.97 -3.32
N ALA A 34 -2.13 26.94 -2.50
CA ALA A 34 -1.82 28.29 -2.95
C ALA A 34 -0.60 28.33 -3.90
N GLU A 35 0.45 27.55 -3.60
CA GLU A 35 1.62 27.43 -4.46
C GLU A 35 1.30 26.70 -5.77
N LEU A 36 0.50 25.63 -5.67
CA LEU A 36 0.09 24.84 -6.82
C LEU A 36 -0.77 25.65 -7.79
N ASP A 37 -1.74 26.41 -7.28
CA ASP A 37 -2.58 27.30 -8.08
C ASP A 37 -1.77 28.47 -8.66
N ALA A 38 -0.83 29.04 -7.90
CA ALA A 38 0.03 30.11 -8.40
C ALA A 38 0.90 29.66 -9.58
N MET A 39 1.41 28.41 -9.56
CA MET A 39 2.11 27.84 -10.72
C MET A 39 1.16 27.55 -11.87
N ALA A 40 -0.02 27.00 -11.59
CA ALA A 40 -1.05 26.72 -12.60
C ALA A 40 -1.43 27.98 -13.37
N ASP A 41 -1.68 29.10 -12.68
CA ASP A 41 -1.95 30.40 -13.30
C ASP A 41 -0.78 30.85 -14.18
N ARG A 42 0.46 30.71 -13.68
CA ARG A 42 1.68 31.14 -14.37
C ARG A 42 1.93 30.40 -15.68
N ILE A 43 1.62 29.11 -15.74
CA ILE A 43 1.78 28.30 -16.94
C ILE A 43 0.49 28.22 -17.79
N GLY A 44 -0.57 28.94 -17.39
CA GLY A 44 -1.84 29.03 -18.10
C GLY A 44 -2.64 27.72 -18.08
N LEU A 45 -2.70 27.06 -16.93
CA LEU A 45 -3.70 26.02 -16.65
C LEU A 45 -4.96 26.66 -16.07
N ARG A 46 -6.11 25.99 -16.26
CA ARG A 46 -7.35 26.41 -15.61
C ARG A 46 -7.42 25.79 -14.22
N ARG A 47 -7.81 26.57 -13.22
CA ARG A 47 -7.90 26.10 -11.82
C ARG A 47 -8.92 24.99 -11.60
N ASP A 48 -9.91 24.86 -12.48
CA ASP A 48 -10.91 23.79 -12.44
C ASP A 48 -10.39 22.44 -12.97
N TRP A 49 -9.16 22.39 -13.51
CA TRP A 49 -8.50 21.15 -13.91
C TRP A 49 -7.78 20.44 -12.76
N ILE A 50 -7.84 21.00 -11.55
CA ILE A 50 -7.26 20.40 -10.36
C ILE A 50 -7.90 19.02 -10.11
N GLN A 51 -7.05 18.01 -9.94
CA GLN A 51 -7.46 16.68 -9.55
C GLN A 51 -7.47 16.57 -8.03
N HIS A 52 -8.50 15.91 -7.50
CA HIS A 52 -8.68 15.66 -6.06
C HIS A 52 -8.52 16.89 -5.15
N PRO A 53 -9.24 17.99 -5.41
CA PRO A 53 -9.09 19.22 -4.64
C PRO A 53 -9.35 19.01 -3.15
N GLY A 54 -8.53 19.64 -2.31
CA GLY A 54 -8.63 19.54 -0.85
C GLY A 54 -8.21 18.19 -0.26
N THR A 55 -7.57 17.33 -1.05
CA THR A 55 -7.02 16.05 -0.60
C THR A 55 -5.49 16.04 -0.70
N SER A 56 -4.84 15.07 -0.04
CA SER A 56 -3.40 14.86 -0.16
C SER A 56 -2.95 14.33 -1.54
N LYS A 57 -3.89 14.04 -2.44
CA LYS A 57 -3.65 13.71 -3.84
C LYS A 57 -3.88 14.91 -4.76
N GLU A 58 -4.01 16.11 -4.22
CA GLU A 58 -4.24 17.30 -5.03
C GLU A 58 -3.08 17.54 -6.02
N HIS A 59 -3.40 17.59 -7.32
CA HIS A 59 -2.41 17.77 -8.39
C HIS A 59 -3.06 18.33 -9.66
N TYR A 60 -2.24 18.82 -10.59
CA TYR A 60 -2.64 19.04 -11.97
C TYR A 60 -2.00 18.00 -12.87
N ASP A 61 -2.79 17.38 -13.74
CA ASP A 61 -2.25 16.65 -14.88
C ASP A 61 -1.79 17.66 -15.93
N VAL A 62 -0.51 17.58 -16.30
CA VAL A 62 0.12 18.51 -17.23
C VAL A 62 0.69 17.77 -18.44
N THR A 63 0.42 18.31 -19.63
CA THR A 63 1.02 17.82 -20.87
C THR A 63 2.51 18.17 -20.93
N GLU A 64 3.28 17.50 -21.79
CA GLU A 64 4.72 17.77 -21.93
C GLU A 64 5.05 19.26 -22.19
N PRO A 65 4.33 20.02 -23.04
CA PRO A 65 4.57 21.46 -23.18
C PRO A 65 4.34 22.24 -21.87
N LYS A 66 3.33 21.86 -21.08
CA LYS A 66 3.02 22.49 -19.79
C LYS A 66 4.02 22.11 -18.71
N ARG A 67 4.52 20.87 -18.71
CA ARG A 67 5.66 20.45 -17.88
C ARG A 67 6.89 21.31 -18.16
N ARG A 68 7.29 21.46 -19.43
CA ARG A 68 8.44 22.31 -19.82
C ARG A 68 8.24 23.76 -19.37
N ALA A 69 7.02 24.28 -19.51
CA ALA A 69 6.68 25.62 -19.02
C ALA A 69 6.78 25.72 -17.49
N ALA A 70 6.36 24.70 -16.73
CA ALA A 70 6.48 24.65 -15.28
C ALA A 70 7.95 24.66 -14.83
N VAL A 71 8.80 23.83 -15.45
CA VAL A 71 10.24 23.80 -15.17
C VAL A 71 10.89 25.14 -15.48
N ALA A 72 10.60 25.74 -16.64
CA ALA A 72 11.09 27.06 -17.00
C ALA A 72 10.60 28.16 -16.05
N ALA A 73 9.44 27.97 -15.42
CA ALA A 73 8.84 28.86 -14.43
C ALA A 73 9.31 28.59 -12.98
N GLY A 74 10.29 27.69 -12.80
CA GLY A 74 10.93 27.38 -11.53
C GLY A 74 10.38 26.16 -10.78
N ALA A 75 9.57 25.32 -11.42
CA ALA A 75 9.21 24.03 -10.85
C ALA A 75 10.45 23.10 -10.86
N VAL A 76 10.63 22.35 -9.78
CA VAL A 76 11.68 21.34 -9.67
C VAL A 76 11.20 20.09 -10.40
N GLU A 77 11.97 19.69 -11.42
CA GLU A 77 11.75 18.40 -12.08
C GLU A 77 12.22 17.28 -11.15
N VAL A 78 11.37 16.29 -10.98
CA VAL A 78 11.64 15.14 -10.12
C VAL A 78 11.36 13.86 -10.89
N ASP A 79 12.15 12.81 -10.64
CA ASP A 79 11.72 11.49 -11.08
C ASP A 79 10.39 11.17 -10.37
N TRP A 80 9.41 10.64 -11.08
CA TRP A 80 8.14 10.21 -10.49
C TRP A 80 8.37 9.22 -9.33
N ARG A 81 9.48 8.47 -9.38
CA ARG A 81 9.96 7.61 -8.28
C ARG A 81 10.48 8.41 -7.08
N GLU A 82 11.23 9.48 -7.32
CA GLU A 82 11.78 10.36 -6.28
C GLU A 82 10.71 11.26 -5.65
N GLN A 83 9.69 11.69 -6.39
CA GLN A 83 8.59 12.48 -5.82
C GLN A 83 7.75 11.68 -4.83
N SER A 84 7.65 10.36 -5.04
CA SER A 84 7.00 9.43 -4.10
C SER A 84 7.86 9.16 -2.87
N LEU A 85 9.19 9.05 -3.02
CA LEU A 85 10.15 8.91 -1.91
C LEU A 85 10.29 10.21 -1.09
N GLY A 86 10.38 11.37 -1.72
CA GLY A 86 10.45 12.68 -1.04
C GLY A 86 9.18 12.98 -0.24
N ARG A 87 8.00 12.51 -0.68
CA ARG A 87 6.78 12.51 0.14
C ARG A 87 6.89 11.54 1.33
N LEU A 88 7.54 10.39 1.18
CA LEU A 88 7.78 9.43 2.27
C LEU A 88 8.74 10.00 3.33
N GLU A 89 9.81 10.68 2.89
CA GLU A 89 10.80 11.34 3.74
C GLU A 89 10.26 12.60 4.41
N ALA A 90 9.53 13.45 3.69
CA ALA A 90 8.84 14.61 4.28
C ALA A 90 7.74 14.18 5.27
N ARG A 91 7.05 13.06 5.02
CA ARG A 91 6.10 12.44 5.98
C ARG A 91 6.80 11.84 7.19
N ARG A 92 8.00 11.25 7.02
CA ARG A 92 8.89 10.81 8.11
C ARG A 92 9.33 11.98 8.98
N ALA A 93 9.72 13.09 8.36
CA ALA A 93 10.22 14.28 9.05
C ALA A 93 9.12 15.08 9.77
N ALA A 94 7.87 14.99 9.31
CA ALA A 94 6.76 15.80 9.80
C ALA A 94 5.90 15.16 10.93
N ARG A 95 6.20 13.96 11.46
CA ARG A 95 5.32 13.41 12.52
C ARG A 95 5.94 12.43 13.52
N VAL A 96 5.64 12.71 14.79
CA VAL A 96 5.52 11.73 15.88
C VAL A 96 4.18 11.00 15.67
N PRO A 97 4.15 9.68 15.45
CA PRO A 97 2.88 8.97 15.36
C PRO A 97 2.18 9.06 16.71
N THR A 98 0.85 9.26 16.71
CA THR A 98 0.05 8.92 17.89
C THR A 98 0.06 7.40 18.00
N ARG A 99 1.14 6.86 18.56
CA ARG A 99 1.38 5.43 18.74
C ARG A 99 0.32 4.90 19.68
N VAL A 100 -0.64 4.14 19.16
CA VAL A 100 -1.52 3.36 20.02
C VAL A 100 -0.66 2.25 20.61
N SER A 101 -0.46 2.25 21.92
CA SER A 101 0.20 1.14 22.59
C SER A 101 -0.58 -0.13 22.25
N GLN A 102 0.11 -1.13 21.69
CA GLN A 102 -0.51 -2.44 21.44
C GLN A 102 -1.00 -3.11 22.73
N HIS A 103 -0.58 -2.61 23.91
CA HIS A 103 -0.95 -3.14 25.22
C HIS A 103 -1.54 -2.05 26.12
N VAL A 104 -2.68 -2.34 26.76
CA VAL A 104 -3.24 -1.55 27.86
C VAL A 104 -3.56 -2.50 29.00
N GLY A 105 -2.96 -2.28 30.18
CA GLY A 105 -3.13 -3.17 31.34
C GLY A 105 -2.70 -4.62 31.09
N GLY A 106 -1.72 -4.85 30.21
CA GLY A 106 -1.26 -6.19 29.82
C GLY A 106 -2.10 -6.89 28.75
N ARG A 107 -3.23 -6.31 28.32
CA ARG A 107 -4.10 -6.84 27.27
C ARG A 107 -3.80 -6.21 25.93
N LEU A 108 -3.75 -7.03 24.87
CA LEU A 108 -3.64 -6.55 23.50
C LEU A 108 -4.85 -5.68 23.10
N VAL A 109 -4.59 -4.51 22.50
CA VAL A 109 -5.62 -3.59 21.99
C VAL A 109 -5.53 -3.52 20.47
N ALA A 110 -6.58 -3.96 19.80
CA ALA A 110 -6.65 -3.96 18.35
C ALA A 110 -6.92 -2.55 17.79
N PRO A 111 -6.26 -2.14 16.69
CA PRO A 111 -6.57 -0.91 15.99
C PRO A 111 -7.94 -1.02 15.31
N ARG A 112 -8.70 0.08 15.27
CA ARG A 112 -9.96 0.15 14.52
C ARG A 112 -9.76 0.43 13.02
N SER A 113 -8.63 1.05 12.68
CA SER A 113 -8.24 1.38 11.30
C SER A 113 -6.88 0.78 11.02
N PHE A 114 -6.76 -0.04 9.98
CA PHE A 114 -5.56 -0.79 9.65
C PHE A 114 -5.61 -1.31 8.20
N VAL A 115 -4.51 -1.91 7.74
CA VAL A 115 -4.49 -2.69 6.49
C VAL A 115 -4.11 -4.12 6.83
N ALA A 116 -5.01 -5.06 6.57
CA ALA A 116 -4.67 -6.47 6.63
C ALA A 116 -3.91 -6.87 5.38
N ILE A 117 -2.84 -7.65 5.54
CA ILE A 117 -1.98 -8.11 4.46
C ILE A 117 -1.71 -9.61 4.56
N ASP A 118 -1.48 -10.21 3.40
CA ASP A 118 -0.98 -11.57 3.27
C ASP A 118 -0.09 -11.68 2.02
N PHE A 119 0.87 -12.61 2.01
CA PHE A 119 1.84 -12.77 0.92
C PHE A 119 2.02 -14.22 0.51
N GLU A 120 2.08 -14.44 -0.80
CA GLU A 120 2.60 -15.68 -1.37
C GLU A 120 4.04 -15.49 -1.87
N THR A 121 4.87 -16.52 -1.72
CA THR A 121 6.29 -16.48 -2.14
C THR A 121 6.65 -17.65 -3.06
N ALA A 122 7.43 -17.38 -4.11
CA ALA A 122 7.84 -18.39 -5.09
C ALA A 122 8.76 -19.47 -4.48
N ASN A 123 9.49 -19.13 -3.42
CA ASN A 123 10.44 -20.01 -2.74
C ASN A 123 10.65 -19.57 -1.27
N PRO A 124 11.52 -20.25 -0.49
CA PRO A 124 11.76 -19.90 0.91
C PRO A 124 12.41 -18.53 1.13
N SER A 125 12.94 -17.88 0.09
CA SER A 125 13.51 -16.53 0.20
C SER A 125 12.43 -15.51 0.50
N ARG A 126 12.65 -14.67 1.51
CA ARG A 126 11.75 -13.57 1.87
C ARG A 126 11.67 -12.46 0.81
N ALA A 127 12.62 -12.40 -0.12
CA ALA A 127 12.54 -11.48 -1.26
C ALA A 127 11.76 -12.07 -2.46
N SER A 128 11.26 -13.31 -2.37
CA SER A 128 10.59 -13.99 -3.48
C SER A 128 9.08 -13.79 -3.53
N VAL A 129 8.58 -12.68 -2.99
CA VAL A 129 7.14 -12.35 -2.99
C VAL A 129 6.59 -12.30 -4.41
N ILE A 130 5.52 -13.05 -4.65
CA ILE A 130 4.86 -13.16 -5.97
C ILE A 130 3.41 -12.69 -5.98
N GLN A 131 2.80 -12.56 -4.80
CA GLN A 131 1.47 -12.03 -4.64
C GLN A 131 1.38 -11.32 -3.30
N ILE A 132 0.63 -10.21 -3.27
CA ILE A 132 0.19 -9.55 -2.04
C ILE A 132 -1.33 -9.44 -2.07
N GLY A 133 -1.96 -9.85 -0.99
CA GLY A 133 -3.35 -9.53 -0.69
C GLY A 133 -3.43 -8.39 0.31
N VAL A 134 -4.39 -7.49 0.12
CA VAL A 134 -4.58 -6.32 0.98
C VAL A 134 -6.07 -6.07 1.23
N THR A 135 -6.44 -5.82 2.47
CA THR A 135 -7.79 -5.38 2.84
C THR A 135 -7.69 -4.21 3.81
N ARG A 136 -8.15 -3.03 3.38
CA ARG A 136 -8.18 -1.84 4.23
C ARG A 136 -9.41 -1.88 5.14
N VAL A 137 -9.21 -1.55 6.41
CA VAL A 137 -10.27 -1.35 7.39
C VAL A 137 -10.21 0.08 7.91
N LEU A 138 -11.35 0.77 7.92
CA LEU A 138 -11.49 2.11 8.47
C LEU A 138 -12.61 2.13 9.52
N ASP A 139 -12.26 2.44 10.75
CA ASP A 139 -13.16 2.53 11.90
C ASP A 139 -14.00 1.26 12.13
N GLY A 140 -13.44 0.10 11.77
CA GLY A 140 -14.09 -1.20 11.83
C GLY A 140 -14.89 -1.57 10.57
N VAL A 141 -14.96 -0.70 9.57
CA VAL A 141 -15.60 -0.99 8.27
C VAL A 141 -14.57 -1.61 7.33
N ILE A 142 -14.84 -2.85 6.91
CA ILE A 142 -13.99 -3.60 5.99
C ILE A 142 -14.23 -3.12 4.56
N GLY A 143 -13.16 -2.71 3.87
CA GLY A 143 -13.20 -2.35 2.46
C GLY A 143 -13.17 -3.56 1.54
N ILE A 144 -13.12 -3.29 0.23
CA ILE A 144 -12.99 -4.33 -0.79
C ILE A 144 -11.59 -4.95 -0.70
N PRO A 145 -11.45 -6.29 -0.67
CA PRO A 145 -10.15 -6.96 -0.76
C PRO A 145 -9.52 -6.73 -2.14
N HIS A 146 -8.21 -6.53 -2.18
CA HIS A 146 -7.45 -6.41 -3.42
C HIS A 146 -6.28 -7.38 -3.41
N THR A 147 -5.90 -7.81 -4.60
CA THR A 147 -4.73 -8.67 -4.81
C THR A 147 -3.86 -8.07 -5.91
N SER A 148 -2.54 -8.14 -5.75
CA SER A 148 -1.59 -7.78 -6.80
C SER A 148 -0.57 -8.89 -6.96
N ALA A 149 -0.28 -9.26 -8.21
CA ALA A 149 0.95 -9.97 -8.52
C ALA A 149 2.16 -9.08 -8.19
N VAL A 150 3.27 -9.72 -7.85
CA VAL A 150 4.55 -9.08 -7.59
C VAL A 150 5.62 -9.83 -8.38
N ARG A 151 6.53 -9.09 -8.99
CA ARG A 151 7.66 -9.64 -9.71
C ARG A 151 8.90 -9.56 -8.80
N PRO A 152 9.40 -10.69 -8.26
CA PRO A 152 10.60 -10.70 -7.42
C PRO A 152 11.82 -10.15 -8.17
N PRO A 153 12.81 -9.57 -7.47
CA PRO A 153 14.08 -9.18 -8.06
C PRO A 153 14.84 -10.39 -8.62
N ASP A 154 15.76 -10.12 -9.54
CA ASP A 154 16.61 -11.14 -10.14
C ASP A 154 17.42 -11.89 -9.06
N GLY A 155 17.64 -13.19 -9.28
CA GLY A 155 18.22 -14.08 -8.27
C GLY A 155 17.23 -14.64 -7.25
N HIS A 156 16.02 -14.06 -7.10
CA HIS A 156 14.99 -14.53 -6.16
C HIS A 156 13.78 -15.19 -6.84
N ARG A 157 13.77 -15.30 -8.17
CA ARG A 157 12.65 -15.80 -8.98
C ARG A 157 12.58 -17.33 -9.12
N ALA A 158 13.54 -18.05 -8.54
CA ALA A 158 13.59 -19.51 -8.66
C ALA A 158 12.29 -20.12 -8.13
N TRP A 159 11.67 -20.99 -8.91
CA TRP A 159 10.39 -21.56 -8.56
C TRP A 159 10.55 -22.82 -7.72
N ASN A 160 9.92 -22.87 -6.54
CA ASN A 160 9.82 -24.09 -5.75
C ASN A 160 8.48 -24.80 -6.05
N PRO A 161 8.48 -26.01 -6.65
CA PRO A 161 7.25 -26.75 -6.94
C PRO A 161 6.37 -27.04 -5.72
N ASN A 162 6.94 -27.05 -4.51
CA ASN A 162 6.14 -27.22 -3.30
C ASN A 162 5.31 -25.97 -2.96
N GLN A 163 5.76 -24.76 -3.32
CA GLN A 163 4.96 -23.53 -3.13
C GLN A 163 3.79 -23.49 -4.12
N PHE A 164 4.00 -23.94 -5.36
CA PHE A 164 2.92 -24.12 -6.34
C PHE A 164 1.76 -24.98 -5.80
N LYS A 165 2.07 -26.05 -5.06
CA LYS A 165 1.04 -26.93 -4.49
C LYS A 165 0.20 -26.25 -3.39
N VAL A 166 0.70 -25.17 -2.80
CA VAL A 166 0.02 -24.42 -1.75
C VAL A 166 -0.94 -23.42 -2.38
N HIS A 167 -0.45 -22.52 -3.23
CA HIS A 167 -1.22 -21.36 -3.73
C HIS A 167 -1.66 -21.46 -5.20
N GLY A 168 -1.20 -22.46 -5.96
CA GLY A 168 -1.57 -22.67 -7.38
C GLY A 168 -1.05 -21.63 -8.40
N LEU A 169 -0.49 -20.50 -7.96
CA LEU A 169 0.16 -19.51 -8.84
C LEU A 169 1.31 -20.14 -9.62
N SER A 170 1.41 -19.87 -10.93
CA SER A 170 2.48 -20.40 -11.79
C SER A 170 3.47 -19.30 -12.22
N PRO A 171 4.63 -19.62 -12.81
CA PRO A 171 5.56 -18.60 -13.30
C PRO A 171 4.95 -17.60 -14.29
N SER A 172 3.89 -17.96 -15.03
CA SER A 172 3.21 -17.02 -15.94
C SER A 172 2.46 -15.92 -15.19
N TYR A 173 2.09 -16.13 -13.92
CA TYR A 173 1.36 -15.18 -13.08
C TYR A 173 2.14 -13.87 -12.84
N ILE A 174 3.47 -13.94 -12.85
CA ILE A 174 4.34 -12.78 -12.58
C ILE A 174 4.87 -12.12 -13.86
N VAL A 175 4.46 -12.59 -15.04
CA VAL A 175 4.88 -12.00 -16.32
C VAL A 175 4.23 -10.62 -16.47
N GLY A 176 5.05 -9.58 -16.62
CA GLY A 176 4.59 -8.19 -16.68
C GLY A 176 4.09 -7.63 -15.34
N ALA A 177 4.22 -8.38 -14.24
CA ALA A 177 3.83 -7.91 -12.91
C ALA A 177 4.75 -6.76 -12.42
N PRO A 178 4.22 -5.86 -11.58
CA PRO A 178 4.99 -4.78 -10.98
C PRO A 178 6.09 -5.32 -10.07
N GLU A 179 7.22 -4.62 -10.00
CA GLU A 179 8.30 -4.95 -9.07
C GLU A 179 8.01 -4.40 -7.66
N TRP A 180 8.79 -4.84 -6.67
CA TRP A 180 8.58 -4.47 -5.27
C TRP A 180 8.45 -2.96 -5.00
N PRO A 181 9.26 -2.06 -5.59
CA PRO A 181 9.11 -0.62 -5.35
C PRO A 181 7.72 -0.08 -5.69
N GLU A 182 7.15 -0.50 -6.83
CA GLU A 182 5.81 -0.09 -7.27
C GLU A 182 4.71 -0.67 -6.36
N VAL A 183 4.88 -1.91 -5.90
CA VAL A 183 3.95 -2.58 -4.99
C VAL A 183 3.97 -1.92 -3.61
N MET A 184 5.16 -1.62 -3.09
CA MET A 184 5.36 -0.91 -1.83
C MET A 184 4.69 0.47 -1.88
N GLU A 185 4.91 1.22 -2.95
CA GLU A 185 4.27 2.53 -3.15
C GLU A 185 2.73 2.42 -3.14
N ARG A 186 2.16 1.45 -3.85
CA ARG A 186 0.70 1.21 -3.85
C ARG A 186 0.19 0.84 -2.45
N LEU A 187 0.91 -0.01 -1.72
CA LEU A 187 0.56 -0.40 -0.34
C LEU A 187 0.57 0.82 0.60
N VAL A 188 1.60 1.66 0.53
CA VAL A 188 1.69 2.90 1.33
C VAL A 188 0.55 3.85 1.00
N ARG A 189 0.23 4.04 -0.29
CA ARG A 189 -0.91 4.89 -0.70
C ARG A 189 -2.24 4.36 -0.17
N LEU A 190 -2.41 3.04 -0.15
CA LEU A 190 -3.61 2.40 0.38
C LEU A 190 -3.70 2.56 1.91
N ALA A 191 -2.58 2.45 2.62
CA ALA A 191 -2.50 2.62 4.06
C ALA A 191 -2.56 4.09 4.52
N ALA A 192 -2.31 5.05 3.63
CA ALA A 192 -2.33 6.47 4.00
C ALA A 192 -3.75 7.03 4.19
N LEU A 193 -3.90 7.85 5.23
CA LEU A 193 -5.06 8.73 5.47
C LEU A 193 -4.77 10.13 4.90
N SER A 194 -5.84 10.93 4.76
CA SER A 194 -5.76 12.30 4.22
C SER A 194 -4.88 13.23 5.06
N ASP A 195 -4.81 13.00 6.38
CA ASP A 195 -3.97 13.77 7.31
C ASP A 195 -2.49 13.32 7.30
N GLY A 196 -2.14 12.38 6.41
CA GLY A 196 -0.79 11.82 6.28
C GLY A 196 -0.49 10.68 7.25
N THR A 197 -1.42 10.27 8.10
CA THR A 197 -1.25 9.08 8.95
C THR A 197 -1.13 7.83 8.06
N VAL A 198 -0.13 6.99 8.32
CA VAL A 198 -0.03 5.67 7.70
C VAL A 198 -0.61 4.65 8.67
N LEU A 199 -1.60 3.89 8.20
CA LEU A 199 -2.26 2.87 8.99
C LEU A 199 -1.29 1.70 9.32
N PRO A 200 -1.43 1.08 10.51
CA PRO A 200 -0.66 -0.11 10.85
C PRO A 200 -1.05 -1.30 9.96
N LEU A 201 -0.13 -2.26 9.86
CA LEU A 201 -0.33 -3.51 9.15
C LEU A 201 -0.80 -4.60 10.11
N VAL A 202 -1.79 -5.36 9.67
CA VAL A 202 -2.28 -6.54 10.37
C VAL A 202 -1.99 -7.74 9.50
N ALA A 203 -1.49 -8.82 10.10
CA ALA A 203 -1.34 -10.08 9.40
C ALA A 203 -1.62 -11.24 10.35
N HIS A 204 -1.97 -12.40 9.80
CA HIS A 204 -2.23 -13.57 10.62
C HIS A 204 -0.97 -13.98 11.39
N ASN A 205 0.17 -14.06 10.68
CA ASN A 205 1.47 -14.39 11.24
C ASN A 205 2.50 -13.25 11.04
N ALA A 206 2.19 -12.05 11.54
CA ALA A 206 2.96 -10.82 11.30
C ALA A 206 4.51 -10.92 11.28
N PRO A 207 5.20 -11.75 12.09
CA PRO A 207 6.64 -11.97 11.91
C PRO A 207 7.05 -12.41 10.50
N PHE A 208 6.24 -13.25 9.83
CA PHE A 208 6.45 -13.68 8.45
C PHE A 208 6.31 -12.50 7.49
N GLU A 209 5.15 -11.81 7.47
CA GLU A 209 4.89 -10.76 6.49
C GLU A 209 5.85 -9.58 6.66
N LYS A 210 6.18 -9.24 7.91
CA LYS A 210 7.23 -8.26 8.22
C LYS A 210 8.59 -8.68 7.65
N SER A 211 8.96 -9.95 7.75
CA SER A 211 10.24 -10.45 7.20
C SER A 211 10.27 -10.38 5.66
N VAL A 212 9.12 -10.58 5.00
CA VAL A 212 8.97 -10.42 3.54
C VAL A 212 9.15 -8.96 3.16
N ILE A 213 8.42 -8.04 3.79
CA ILE A 213 8.53 -6.59 3.53
C ILE A 213 9.98 -6.14 3.71
N ASN A 214 10.59 -6.45 4.86
CA ASN A 214 11.95 -6.01 5.16
C ASN A 214 12.95 -6.53 4.14
N LYS A 215 12.89 -7.82 3.77
CA LYS A 215 13.86 -8.40 2.85
C LYS A 215 13.66 -7.93 1.41
N ALA A 216 12.41 -7.81 0.97
CA ALA A 216 12.10 -7.28 -0.36
C ALA A 216 12.55 -5.81 -0.47
N CYS A 217 12.35 -5.01 0.58
CA CYS A 217 12.87 -3.65 0.69
C CYS A 217 14.41 -3.59 0.62
N GLU A 218 15.09 -4.40 1.42
CA GLU A 218 16.55 -4.47 1.50
C GLU A 218 17.18 -4.77 0.12
N VAL A 219 16.65 -5.76 -0.60
CA VAL A 219 17.23 -6.21 -1.88
C VAL A 219 17.15 -5.15 -2.98
N VAL A 220 16.13 -4.29 -2.95
CA VAL A 220 15.93 -3.25 -3.99
C VAL A 220 16.28 -1.84 -3.49
N GLY A 221 16.83 -1.72 -2.28
CA GLY A 221 17.29 -0.45 -1.72
C GLY A 221 16.16 0.56 -1.40
N VAL A 222 14.96 0.07 -1.07
CA VAL A 222 13.84 0.94 -0.63
C VAL A 222 13.59 0.77 0.86
N GLU A 223 13.03 1.79 1.50
CA GLU A 223 12.69 1.75 2.93
C GLU A 223 11.21 1.45 3.16
N SER A 224 10.93 0.67 4.21
CA SER A 224 9.56 0.49 4.73
C SER A 224 9.21 1.66 5.66
N PRO A 225 8.00 2.25 5.57
CA PRO A 225 7.54 3.24 6.55
C PRO A 225 7.07 2.61 7.86
N TRP A 226 6.84 1.29 7.90
CA TRP A 226 6.38 0.59 9.09
C TRP A 226 7.55 0.10 9.94
N GLY A 227 7.57 0.49 11.22
CA GLY A 227 8.44 -0.01 12.26
C GLY A 227 7.87 -1.27 12.94
N PRO A 228 8.64 -1.92 13.85
CA PRO A 228 8.19 -3.12 14.58
C PRO A 228 6.83 -3.01 15.27
N GLU A 229 6.51 -1.84 15.78
CA GLU A 229 5.29 -1.48 16.52
C GLU A 229 4.06 -1.29 15.63
N ASP A 230 4.24 -1.18 14.31
CA ASP A 230 3.13 -0.99 13.38
C ASP A 230 2.56 -2.31 12.86
N TYR A 231 3.09 -3.45 13.32
CA TYR A 231 2.64 -4.79 12.94
C TYR A 231 1.81 -5.43 14.05
N PHE A 232 0.62 -5.87 13.68
CA PHE A 232 -0.37 -6.50 14.55
C PHE A 232 -0.61 -7.94 14.09
N CYS A 233 -0.58 -8.89 15.03
CA CYS A 233 -0.53 -10.33 14.71
C CYS A 233 -1.77 -11.04 15.24
N THR A 234 -2.69 -11.45 14.36
CA THR A 234 -3.96 -12.04 14.82
C THR A 234 -3.77 -13.35 15.58
N VAL A 235 -2.69 -14.11 15.33
CA VAL A 235 -2.35 -15.28 16.16
C VAL A 235 -2.11 -14.90 17.63
N LYS A 236 -1.48 -13.75 17.89
CA LYS A 236 -1.29 -13.27 19.27
C LYS A 236 -2.62 -12.89 19.93
N TYR A 237 -3.49 -12.21 19.17
CA TYR A 237 -4.85 -11.87 19.64
C TYR A 237 -5.65 -13.14 19.93
N ALA A 238 -5.62 -14.12 19.03
CA ALA A 238 -6.38 -15.36 19.17
C ALA A 238 -5.88 -16.22 20.34
N ARG A 239 -4.56 -16.29 20.58
CA ARG A 239 -4.01 -16.97 21.76
C ARG A 239 -4.39 -16.32 23.08
N GLN A 240 -4.58 -15.00 23.09
CA GLN A 240 -5.01 -14.28 24.29
C GLN A 240 -6.50 -14.45 24.57
N GLU A 241 -7.36 -14.43 23.54
CA GLU A 241 -8.80 -14.65 23.70
C GLU A 241 -9.14 -16.12 23.94
N ALA A 242 -8.53 -17.03 23.17
CA ALA A 242 -8.89 -18.44 23.12
C ALA A 242 -7.64 -19.33 23.27
N PRO A 243 -6.98 -19.31 24.44
CA PRO A 243 -5.75 -20.06 24.70
C PRO A 243 -5.93 -21.58 24.58
N ASP A 244 -7.13 -22.08 24.82
CA ASP A 244 -7.44 -23.52 24.89
C ASP A 244 -7.72 -24.17 23.53
N LEU A 245 -7.73 -23.38 22.44
CA LEU A 245 -7.91 -23.94 21.10
C LEU A 245 -6.69 -24.79 20.67
N PRO A 246 -6.91 -25.91 19.96
CA PRO A 246 -5.84 -26.84 19.60
C PRO A 246 -4.78 -26.21 18.69
N HIS A 247 -5.18 -25.26 17.85
CA HIS A 247 -4.28 -24.42 17.06
C HIS A 247 -4.95 -23.13 16.60
N HIS A 248 -4.13 -22.13 16.29
CA HIS A 248 -4.57 -20.80 15.88
C HIS A 248 -4.29 -20.52 14.41
N LYS A 249 -4.40 -21.53 13.53
CA LYS A 249 -4.29 -21.36 12.08
C LYS A 249 -5.49 -20.57 11.54
N LEU A 250 -5.31 -19.84 10.44
CA LEU A 250 -6.33 -18.94 9.90
C LEU A 250 -7.61 -19.70 9.53
N ASP A 251 -7.49 -20.77 8.75
CA ASP A 251 -8.59 -21.66 8.35
C ASP A 251 -9.43 -22.12 9.55
N TYR A 252 -8.75 -22.64 10.58
CA TYR A 252 -9.39 -23.13 11.78
C TYR A 252 -10.11 -22.04 12.56
N LEU A 253 -9.50 -20.86 12.71
CA LEU A 253 -10.13 -19.76 13.42
C LEU A 253 -11.31 -19.17 12.64
N VAL A 254 -11.21 -19.10 11.31
CA VAL A 254 -12.31 -18.67 10.44
C VAL A 254 -13.51 -19.59 10.58
N GLU A 255 -13.28 -20.92 10.59
CA GLU A 255 -14.33 -21.91 10.83
C GLU A 255 -14.91 -21.78 12.25
N HIS A 256 -14.03 -21.77 13.26
CA HIS A 256 -14.41 -21.70 14.68
C HIS A 256 -15.29 -20.48 15.00
N TYR A 257 -14.92 -19.31 14.47
CA TYR A 257 -15.66 -18.06 14.67
C TYR A 257 -16.72 -17.79 13.60
N GLN A 258 -16.96 -18.72 12.68
CA GLN A 258 -18.00 -18.64 11.65
C GLN A 258 -17.89 -17.37 10.78
N LEU A 259 -16.68 -17.02 10.34
CA LEU A 259 -16.40 -15.77 9.61
C LEU A 259 -16.69 -15.84 8.10
N GLY A 260 -17.23 -16.97 7.65
CA GLY A 260 -17.58 -17.27 6.26
C GLY A 260 -16.59 -18.22 5.59
N ALA A 261 -16.95 -18.69 4.40
CA ALA A 261 -16.07 -19.50 3.55
C ALA A 261 -15.05 -18.62 2.80
N PHE A 262 -13.88 -19.19 2.53
CA PHE A 262 -12.85 -18.61 1.66
C PHE A 262 -11.98 -19.71 1.06
N SER A 263 -11.32 -19.40 -0.04
CA SER A 263 -10.26 -20.19 -0.65
C SER A 263 -8.95 -19.89 0.06
N HIS A 264 -8.55 -20.78 0.97
CA HIS A 264 -7.26 -20.69 1.64
C HIS A 264 -6.11 -20.68 0.61
N HIS A 265 -5.11 -19.81 0.80
CA HIS A 265 -3.99 -19.57 -0.13
C HIS A 265 -4.32 -18.72 -1.38
N ASP A 266 -5.46 -18.01 -1.36
CA ASP A 266 -5.57 -16.75 -2.11
C ASP A 266 -5.22 -15.60 -1.16
N ALA A 267 -4.12 -14.89 -1.44
CA ALA A 267 -3.64 -13.85 -0.52
C ALA A 267 -4.71 -12.77 -0.26
N GLY A 268 -5.56 -12.45 -1.24
CA GLY A 268 -6.62 -11.46 -1.09
C GLY A 268 -7.70 -11.91 -0.12
N GLU A 269 -8.14 -13.16 -0.26
CA GLU A 269 -9.11 -13.76 0.66
C GLU A 269 -8.53 -13.97 2.06
N ASP A 270 -7.27 -14.40 2.17
CA ASP A 270 -6.57 -14.57 3.45
C ASP A 270 -6.41 -13.22 4.18
N ALA A 271 -6.08 -12.14 3.46
CA ALA A 271 -6.05 -10.78 4.01
C ALA A 271 -7.45 -10.32 4.49
N ALA A 272 -8.51 -10.63 3.73
CA ALA A 272 -9.87 -10.29 4.10
C ALA A 272 -10.33 -11.03 5.36
N MET A 273 -10.02 -12.33 5.45
CA MET A 273 -10.31 -13.14 6.63
C MET A 273 -9.50 -12.71 7.84
N THR A 274 -8.24 -12.34 7.65
CA THR A 274 -7.40 -11.75 8.69
C THR A 274 -8.03 -10.47 9.26
N ALA A 275 -8.58 -9.60 8.40
CA ALA A 275 -9.27 -8.39 8.84
C ALA A 275 -10.53 -8.70 9.66
N ARG A 276 -11.39 -9.61 9.18
CA ARG A 276 -12.60 -10.06 9.90
C ARG A 276 -12.24 -10.68 11.25
N LEU A 277 -11.23 -11.54 11.26
CA LEU A 277 -10.76 -12.20 12.47
C LEU A 277 -10.30 -11.19 13.51
N LEU A 278 -9.45 -10.21 13.14
CA LEU A 278 -9.01 -9.21 14.11
C LEU A 278 -10.19 -8.44 14.72
N LEU A 279 -11.16 -8.02 13.89
CA LEU A 279 -12.34 -7.31 14.38
C LEU A 279 -13.19 -8.18 15.32
N ARG A 280 -13.36 -9.47 15.01
CA ARG A 280 -14.05 -10.43 15.89
C ARG A 280 -13.32 -10.61 17.21
N LEU A 281 -11.99 -10.74 17.19
CA LEU A 281 -11.21 -10.89 18.40
C LEU A 281 -11.22 -9.61 19.26
N ALA A 282 -11.30 -8.45 18.62
CA ALA A 282 -11.39 -7.15 19.30
C ALA A 282 -12.73 -6.92 20.02
N THR A 283 -13.83 -7.49 19.51
CA THR A 283 -15.17 -7.37 20.13
C THR A 283 -15.40 -8.28 21.33
N ALA A 284 -14.52 -9.26 21.59
CA ALA A 284 -14.67 -10.26 22.64
C ALA A 284 -14.24 -9.78 24.05
N SER A 285 -14.52 -8.52 24.39
CA SER A 285 -14.16 -7.94 25.70
C SER A 285 -15.37 -7.56 26.52
#